data_AF-A0A1H0V0R4-F1
#
_entry.id   AF-A0A1H0V0R4-F1
#
_cell.length_a   1.000
_cell.length_b   1.000
_cell.length_c   1.000
_cell.angle_alpha   90.00
_cell.angle_beta   90.00
_cell.angle_gamma   90.00
#
_symmetry.space_group_name_H-M   'P 1'
#
loop_
_entity.id
_entity.type
_entity.pdbx_description
1 polymer ?
#
loop_
_entity_poly.entity_id
_entity_poly.type
_entity_poly.pdbx_seq_one_letter_code
_entity_poly.pdbx_strand_id
1 'polypeptide(L)'
;MPVLQWIGKDKVINHHLDVPFHVLNRTYTFGGEESANKIIHGDNLLALKSLLPEYEGRVKCIYIANFSSCQYSNWSHQASGCCSSVFQIRKAC
;
A
#
# COMPACT_ATOMS: atom_id res chain seq x y z
N MET A 1 14.52 18.56 -18.06
CA MET A 1 14.53 17.67 -16.88
C MET A 1 14.99 16.30 -17.35
N PRO A 2 16.06 15.70 -16.78
CA PRO A 2 16.53 14.38 -17.21
C PRO A 2 15.49 13.29 -16.89
N VAL A 3 15.44 12.22 -17.70
CA VAL A 3 14.49 11.11 -17.56
C VAL A 3 15.24 9.80 -17.34
N LEU A 4 14.95 9.11 -16.23
CA LEU A 4 15.49 7.78 -15.94
C LEU A 4 14.75 6.72 -16.78
N GLN A 5 15.48 5.90 -17.54
CA GLN A 5 14.93 4.81 -18.35
C GLN A 5 15.43 3.45 -17.83
N TRP A 6 14.55 2.47 -17.76
CA TRP A 6 14.87 1.11 -17.35
C TRP A 6 13.93 0.09 -18.00
N ILE A 7 14.37 -1.16 -18.08
CA ILE A 7 13.60 -2.25 -18.72
C ILE A 7 12.33 -2.53 -17.91
N GLY A 8 11.19 -2.60 -18.58
CA GLY A 8 9.89 -2.90 -17.96
C GLY A 8 9.18 -1.71 -17.31
N LYS A 9 9.74 -0.50 -17.41
CA LYS A 9 9.14 0.75 -16.91
C LYS A 9 7.69 0.93 -17.37
N ASP A 10 7.41 0.73 -18.65
CA ASP A 10 6.08 0.94 -19.24
C ASP A 10 5.01 0.00 -18.65
N LYS A 11 5.42 -1.20 -18.23
CA LYS A 11 4.52 -2.17 -17.58
C LYS A 11 4.16 -1.76 -16.16
N VAL A 12 5.10 -1.16 -15.43
CA VAL A 12 4.90 -0.77 -14.03
C VAL A 12 4.11 0.52 -13.91
N ILE A 13 4.36 1.49 -14.80
CA ILE A 13 3.69 2.80 -14.76
C ILE A 13 2.18 2.66 -14.80
N ASN A 14 1.66 1.80 -15.67
CA ASN A 14 0.22 1.64 -15.88
C ASN A 14 -0.42 0.57 -14.99
N HIS A 15 0.36 -0.22 -14.26
CA HIS A 15 -0.17 -1.33 -13.44
C HIS A 15 -1.23 -0.89 -12.42
N HIS A 16 -1.13 0.32 -11.89
CA HIS A 16 -2.12 0.86 -10.95
C HIS A 16 -3.51 1.05 -11.57
N LEU A 17 -3.62 1.11 -12.90
CA LEU A 17 -4.91 1.17 -13.61
C LEU A 17 -5.62 -0.19 -13.59
N ASP A 18 -4.87 -1.28 -13.65
CA ASP A 18 -5.39 -2.65 -13.66
C ASP A 18 -5.88 -3.11 -12.29
N VAL A 19 -5.48 -2.42 -11.22
CA VAL A 19 -5.88 -2.76 -9.85
C VAL A 19 -7.31 -2.27 -9.57
N PRO A 20 -8.28 -3.16 -9.27
CA PRO A 20 -9.64 -2.75 -8.97
C PRO A 20 -9.74 -2.04 -7.62
N PHE A 21 -10.75 -1.19 -7.49
CA PHE A 21 -11.13 -0.65 -6.18
C PHE A 21 -11.71 -1.77 -5.30
N HIS A 22 -11.39 -1.75 -4.00
CA HIS A 22 -11.91 -2.70 -3.03
C HIS A 22 -12.56 -1.99 -1.84
N VAL A 23 -13.61 -2.57 -1.26
CA VAL A 23 -14.24 -2.03 -0.05
C VAL A 23 -13.54 -2.60 1.18
N LEU A 24 -13.15 -1.75 2.12
CA LEU A 24 -12.54 -2.20 3.38
C LEU A 24 -13.61 -2.82 4.30
N ASN A 25 -13.36 -4.05 4.76
CA ASN A 25 -14.22 -4.73 5.73
C ASN A 25 -13.65 -4.59 7.15
N ARG A 26 -14.42 -4.00 8.07
CA ARG A 26 -14.02 -3.81 9.48
C ARG A 26 -14.23 -5.11 10.24
N THR A 27 -13.15 -5.72 10.72
CA THR A 27 -13.19 -7.00 11.45
C THR A 27 -13.26 -6.82 12.97
N TYR A 28 -12.48 -5.91 13.54
CA TYR A 28 -12.48 -5.63 14.97
C TYR A 28 -12.02 -4.20 15.27
N THR A 29 -12.18 -3.76 16.52
CA THR A 29 -11.75 -2.45 17.02
C THR A 29 -11.00 -2.63 18.32
N PHE A 30 -9.96 -1.83 18.53
CA PHE A 30 -9.19 -1.80 19.76
C PHE A 30 -9.09 -0.37 20.29
N GLY A 31 -9.35 -0.15 21.58
CA GLY A 31 -9.17 1.15 22.22
C GLY A 31 -10.31 2.17 22.07
N GLY A 32 -11.57 1.74 22.19
CA GLY A 32 -12.78 2.59 22.12
C GLY A 32 -13.49 2.53 20.76
N GLU A 33 -14.80 2.81 20.72
CA GLU A 33 -15.64 2.62 19.52
C GLU A 33 -15.28 3.54 18.33
N GLU A 34 -14.69 4.71 18.61
CA GLU A 34 -14.56 5.85 17.67
C GLU A 34 -13.10 6.29 17.43
N SER A 35 -12.17 5.34 17.19
CA SER A 35 -10.80 5.74 16.84
C SER A 35 -10.67 6.11 15.35
N ALA A 36 -10.04 7.26 15.07
CA ALA A 36 -9.77 7.73 13.70
C ALA A 36 -8.59 7.00 13.01
N ASN A 37 -7.95 6.06 13.72
CA ASN A 37 -6.81 5.29 13.23
C ASN A 37 -7.30 4.00 12.57
N LYS A 38 -6.80 3.69 11.37
CA LYS A 38 -7.12 2.45 10.67
C LYS A 38 -5.86 1.60 10.52
N ILE A 39 -5.98 0.32 10.85
CA ILE A 39 -4.99 -0.71 10.56
C ILE A 39 -5.59 -1.61 9.48
N ILE A 40 -4.93 -1.71 8.34
CA ILE A 40 -5.43 -2.45 7.18
C ILE A 40 -4.49 -3.64 6.95
N HIS A 41 -5.08 -4.82 6.83
CA HIS A 41 -4.37 -6.06 6.50
C HIS A 41 -4.62 -6.38 5.03
N GLY A 42 -3.54 -6.58 4.26
CA GLY A 42 -3.62 -7.01 2.88
C GLY A 42 -2.47 -6.48 2.03
N ASP A 43 -2.66 -6.51 0.71
CA ASP A 43 -1.75 -5.87 -0.21
C ASP A 43 -1.85 -4.33 -0.13
N ASN A 44 -0.70 -3.66 -0.13
CA ASN A 44 -0.64 -2.21 0.03
C ASN A 44 -1.26 -1.45 -1.15
N LEU A 45 -1.10 -1.95 -2.38
CA LEU A 45 -1.64 -1.28 -3.57
C LEU A 45 -3.17 -1.35 -3.59
N LEU A 46 -3.75 -2.49 -3.18
CA LEU A 46 -5.19 -2.63 -2.97
C LEU A 46 -5.68 -1.71 -1.84
N ALA A 47 -4.99 -1.70 -0.69
CA ALA A 47 -5.36 -0.84 0.43
C ALA A 47 -5.33 0.66 0.07
N LEU A 48 -4.30 1.11 -0.65
CA LEU A 48 -4.19 2.50 -1.11
C LEU A 48 -5.31 2.86 -2.10
N LYS A 49 -5.66 1.97 -3.03
CA LYS A 49 -6.82 2.16 -3.92
C LYS A 49 -8.13 2.32 -3.15
N SER A 50 -8.34 1.51 -2.11
CA SER A 50 -9.53 1.59 -1.24
C SER A 50 -9.64 2.91 -0.47
N LEU A 51 -8.51 3.55 -0.16
CA LEU A 51 -8.46 4.77 0.64
C LEU A 51 -8.67 6.06 -0.17
N LEU A 52 -8.62 5.99 -1.51
CA LEU A 52 -8.75 7.16 -2.40
C LEU A 52 -9.97 8.05 -2.06
N PRO A 53 -11.21 7.54 -1.91
CA PRO A 53 -12.38 8.39 -1.70
C PRO A 53 -12.35 9.23 -0.42
N GLU A 54 -11.56 8.80 0.57
CA GLU A 54 -11.60 9.35 1.93
C GLU A 54 -10.30 10.08 2.32
N TYR A 55 -9.16 9.71 1.73
CA TYR A 55 -7.83 10.19 2.12
C TYR A 55 -7.09 10.96 1.03
N GLU A 56 -7.61 11.05 -0.20
CA GLU A 56 -6.99 11.82 -1.28
C GLU A 56 -6.75 13.28 -0.86
N GLY A 57 -5.49 13.72 -0.94
CA GLY A 57 -5.06 15.06 -0.53
C GLY A 57 -5.11 15.34 0.98
N ARG A 58 -5.43 14.36 1.83
CA ARG A 58 -5.63 14.54 3.30
C ARG A 58 -4.57 13.84 4.17
N VAL A 59 -3.57 13.24 3.54
CA VAL A 59 -2.47 12.56 4.25
C VAL A 59 -1.33 13.53 4.49
N LYS A 60 -1.01 13.81 5.76
CA LYS A 60 0.07 14.73 6.14
C LYS A 60 1.47 14.12 5.98
N CYS A 61 1.61 12.83 6.29
CA CYS A 61 2.88 12.14 6.26
C CYS A 61 2.65 10.66 5.96
N ILE A 62 3.57 10.07 5.20
CA ILE A 62 3.60 8.65 4.88
C ILE A 62 4.94 8.11 5.36
N TYR A 63 4.90 7.09 6.22
CA TYR A 63 6.08 6.36 6.66
C TYR A 63 6.01 4.94 6.10
N ILE A 64 7.03 4.55 5.34
CA ILE A 64 7.15 3.22 4.75
C ILE A 64 8.52 2.66 5.14
N ALA A 65 8.50 1.54 5.87
CA ALA A 65 9.70 0.74 6.08
C ALA A 65 9.79 -0.31 4.97
N ASN A 66 10.60 -0.05 3.95
CA ASN A 66 10.91 -1.07 2.95
C ASN A 66 11.99 -2.00 3.52
N PHE A 67 11.74 -3.30 3.53
CA PHE A 67 12.76 -4.27 3.87
C PHE A 67 13.80 -4.29 2.75
N SER A 68 14.94 -3.65 2.97
CA SER A 68 16.07 -3.72 2.05
C SER A 68 16.66 -5.13 2.11
N SER A 69 16.28 -5.96 1.13
CA SER A 69 16.97 -7.18 0.71
C SER A 69 17.42 -8.13 1.83
N CYS A 70 16.57 -9.10 2.19
CA CYS A 70 17.10 -10.42 2.53
C CYS A 70 17.81 -10.90 1.28
N GLN A 71 19.12 -11.10 1.37
CA GLN A 71 19.99 -11.26 0.22
C GLN A 71 19.59 -12.49 -0.62
N TYR A 72 19.54 -12.29 -1.93
CA TYR A 72 19.74 -13.29 -2.99
C TYR A 72 19.26 -14.72 -2.71
N SER A 73 18.06 -15.04 -3.20
CA SER A 73 17.87 -16.29 -3.93
C SER A 73 16.87 -16.04 -5.06
N ASN A 74 17.44 -15.73 -6.22
CA ASN A 74 16.83 -15.71 -7.55
C ASN A 74 15.52 -14.91 -7.71
N TRP A 75 15.60 -13.86 -8.54
CA TRP A 75 14.45 -13.24 -9.19
C TRP A 75 13.68 -14.27 -10.02
N SER A 76 12.78 -14.99 -9.37
CA SER A 76 11.62 -15.59 -10.00
C SER A 76 10.41 -14.88 -9.42
N HIS A 77 9.55 -14.39 -10.31
CA HIS A 77 8.26 -13.79 -10.00
C HIS A 77 7.55 -14.56 -8.89
N GLN A 78 7.60 -14.05 -7.66
CA GLN A 78 6.83 -14.58 -6.56
C GLN A 78 6.52 -13.46 -5.58
N ALA A 79 5.46 -12.72 -5.88
CA ALA A 79 4.84 -11.74 -4.99
C ALA A 79 3.94 -12.42 -3.94
N SER A 80 4.32 -13.60 -3.45
CA SER A 80 3.48 -14.40 -2.56
C SER A 80 4.35 -15.13 -1.55
N GLY A 81 4.61 -14.52 -0.40
CA GLY A 81 5.18 -15.32 0.69
C GLY A 81 5.59 -14.61 1.97
N CYS A 82 5.99 -13.33 1.97
CA CYS A 82 6.65 -12.77 3.15
C CYS A 82 6.19 -11.36 3.60
N CYS A 83 5.12 -10.82 3.03
CA CYS A 83 4.63 -9.49 3.41
C CYS A 83 3.12 -9.52 3.61
N SER A 84 2.68 -10.02 4.77
CA SER A 84 1.42 -9.55 5.33
C SER A 84 1.65 -8.09 5.74
N SER A 85 1.47 -7.17 4.80
CA SER A 85 1.68 -5.76 5.06
C SER A 85 0.56 -5.27 5.95
N VAL A 86 0.92 -4.90 7.17
CA VAL A 86 0.04 -4.15 8.07
C VAL A 86 0.38 -2.68 7.85
N PHE A 87 -0.57 -1.92 7.31
CA PHE A 87 -0.40 -0.48 7.11
C PHE A 87 -1.33 0.29 8.05
N GLN A 88 -0.79 1.31 8.72
CA GLN A 88 -1.54 2.20 9.59
C GLN A 88 -1.71 3.55 8.91
N ILE A 89 -2.95 4.04 8.84
CA ILE A 89 -3.27 5.37 8.33
C ILE A 89 -4.08 6.18 9.35
N ARG A 90 -3.77 7.47 9.40
CA ARG A 90 -4.50 8.48 10.18
C ARG A 90 -4.78 9.69 9.29
N LYS A 91 -6.00 10.23 9.35
CA LYS A 91 -6.31 11.49 8.68
C LYS A 91 -5.57 12.63 9.37
N ALA A 92 -5.05 13.57 8.59
CA ALA A 92 -4.66 14.85 9.15
C ALA A 92 -5.93 15.55 9.67
N CYS A 93 -5.90 16.03 10.91
CA CYS A 93 -6.89 17.00 11.40
C CYS A 93 -6.64 18.36 10.73
#